data_AF-A0A2H9KYR8-F1
#
_entry.id   AF-A0A2H9KYR8-F1
#
_cell.length_a   1.000
_cell.length_b   1.000
_cell.length_c   1.000
_cell.angle_alpha   90.00
_cell.angle_beta   90.00
_cell.angle_gamma   90.00
#
_symmetry.space_group_name_H-M   'P 1'
#
loop_
_entity.id
_entity.type
_entity.pdbx_description
1 polymer ?
#
loop_
_entity_poly.entity_id
_entity_poly.type
_entity_poly.pdbx_seq_one_letter_code
_entity_poly.pdbx_strand_id
1 'polypeptide(L)'
;MASKIKETVTIQIPQGISASLSGSMVSVSGPKGKASKNLALRGLTIKIEGSTVTLTGPLREVMTANGHIKNMLQGCKDGYSQNMKIIFAHFPMSLEVKGKALTIKNFKGERKPRVANIVGDTKVEIKGQSIVVSGPSKDDVGQTVANMRIATKIVGMDSRIFQDGIYPVKE
;
A
#
# COMPACT_ATOMS: atom_id res chain seq x y z
N MET A 1 -14.89 33.07 20.10
CA MET A 1 -14.79 32.42 18.77
C MET A 1 -13.36 31.94 18.61
N ALA A 2 -13.10 30.64 18.75
CA ALA A 2 -11.73 30.12 18.70
C ALA A 2 -11.19 30.27 17.27
N SER A 3 -10.17 31.11 17.09
CA SER A 3 -9.39 31.14 15.86
C SER A 3 -8.81 29.74 15.67
N LYS A 4 -9.30 29.01 14.66
CA LYS A 4 -8.71 27.72 14.28
C LYS A 4 -7.27 28.00 13.88
N ILE A 5 -6.32 27.66 14.75
CA ILE A 5 -4.89 27.73 14.48
C ILE A 5 -4.64 26.93 13.21
N LYS A 6 -4.31 27.63 12.12
CA LYS A 6 -3.94 27.00 10.86
C LYS A 6 -2.45 26.73 10.94
N GLU A 7 -2.09 25.46 10.87
CA GLU A 7 -0.69 25.08 10.78
C GLU A 7 -0.24 25.07 9.34
N THR A 8 1.03 25.41 9.14
CA THR A 8 1.67 25.37 7.83
C THR A 8 2.87 24.43 7.91
N VAL A 9 2.89 23.41 7.04
CA VAL A 9 3.98 22.45 6.93
C VAL A 9 4.53 22.50 5.52
N THR A 10 5.84 22.64 5.40
CA THR A 10 6.57 22.62 4.13
C THR A 10 7.32 21.31 3.97
N ILE A 11 7.29 20.76 2.75
CA ILE A 11 7.94 19.51 2.39
C ILE A 11 8.80 19.78 1.15
N GLN A 12 10.08 19.42 1.21
CA GLN A 12 10.97 19.52 0.06
C GLN A 12 10.87 18.25 -0.81
N ILE A 13 10.75 18.46 -2.12
CA ILE A 13 10.74 17.40 -3.12
C ILE A 13 12.19 17.03 -3.46
N PRO A 14 12.61 15.76 -3.32
CA PRO A 14 13.94 15.32 -3.73
C PRO A 14 14.19 15.49 -5.23
N GLN A 15 15.46 15.67 -5.62
CA GLN A 15 15.84 15.75 -7.04
C GLN A 15 15.45 14.47 -7.79
N GLY A 16 14.93 14.63 -9.01
CA GLY A 16 14.49 13.52 -9.87
C GLY A 16 13.05 13.04 -9.62
N ILE A 17 12.29 13.74 -8.77
CA ILE A 17 10.87 13.47 -8.51
C ILE A 17 10.05 14.70 -8.89
N SER A 18 8.95 14.47 -9.58
CA SER A 18 7.98 15.53 -9.92
C SER A 18 6.68 15.31 -9.14
N ALA A 19 6.10 16.40 -8.62
CA ALA A 19 4.80 16.38 -7.98
C ALA A 19 3.86 17.34 -8.70
N SER A 20 2.62 16.91 -8.93
CA SER A 20 1.57 17.73 -9.54
C SER A 20 0.30 17.68 -8.69
N LEU A 21 -0.44 18.78 -8.72
CA LEU A 21 -1.72 18.93 -8.04
C LEU A 21 -2.81 19.18 -9.09
N SER A 22 -3.81 18.32 -9.14
CA SER A 22 -5.00 18.48 -9.98
C SER A 22 -6.23 18.53 -9.08
N GLY A 23 -6.68 19.75 -8.73
CA GLY A 23 -7.74 19.96 -7.75
C GLY A 23 -7.31 19.47 -6.36
N SER A 24 -7.91 18.37 -5.90
CA SER A 24 -7.56 17.70 -4.64
C SER A 24 -6.69 16.45 -4.82
N MET A 25 -6.38 16.06 -6.05
CA MET A 25 -5.55 14.90 -6.35
C MET A 25 -4.08 15.30 -6.44
N VAL A 26 -3.26 14.74 -5.54
CA VAL A 26 -1.80 14.87 -5.58
C VAL A 26 -1.25 13.66 -6.33
N SER A 27 -0.43 13.92 -7.34
CA SER A 27 0.29 12.89 -8.09
C SER A 27 1.78 13.12 -7.97
N VAL A 28 2.54 12.05 -7.72
CA VAL A 28 3.99 12.05 -7.61
C VAL A 28 4.53 11.05 -8.64
N SER A 29 5.53 11.47 -9.42
CA SER A 29 6.22 10.62 -10.39
C SER A 29 7.71 10.62 -10.13
N GLY A 30 8.32 9.44 -10.09
CA GLY A 30 9.76 9.26 -9.89
C GLY A 30 10.29 8.02 -10.60
N PRO A 31 11.55 7.63 -10.34
CA PRO A 31 12.22 6.54 -11.04
C PRO A 31 11.55 5.17 -10.84
N LYS A 32 10.91 4.93 -9.69
CA LYS A 32 10.26 3.65 -9.36
C LYS A 32 8.79 3.57 -9.79
N GLY A 33 8.22 4.64 -10.34
CA GLY A 33 6.85 4.66 -10.82
C GLY A 33 6.10 5.94 -10.44
N LYS A 34 4.77 5.84 -10.45
CA LYS A 34 3.86 6.95 -10.12
C LYS A 34 2.98 6.55 -8.94
N ALA A 35 2.69 7.49 -8.07
CA ALA A 35 1.74 7.35 -6.98
C ALA A 35 0.75 8.51 -7.03
N SER A 36 -0.53 8.23 -6.83
CA SER A 36 -1.57 9.26 -6.78
C SER A 36 -2.47 9.05 -5.58
N LYS A 37 -2.87 10.14 -4.93
CA LYS A 37 -3.80 10.10 -3.80
C LYS A 37 -4.71 11.32 -3.84
N ASN A 38 -6.01 11.07 -3.64
CA ASN A 38 -6.97 12.13 -3.42
C ASN A 38 -6.90 12.59 -1.95
N LEU A 39 -6.51 13.85 -1.74
CA LEU A 39 -6.40 14.50 -0.43
C LEU A 39 -7.47 15.59 -0.27
N ALA A 40 -8.73 15.27 -0.60
CA ALA A 40 -9.88 16.13 -0.39
C ALA A 40 -10.26 16.22 1.11
N LEU A 41 -9.36 16.79 1.91
CA LEU A 41 -9.56 17.02 3.35
C LEU A 41 -10.17 18.41 3.59
N ARG A 42 -11.15 18.50 4.48
CA ARG A 42 -11.90 19.74 4.72
C ARG A 42 -10.99 20.82 5.32
N GLY A 43 -10.85 21.93 4.61
CA GLY A 43 -10.04 23.07 5.07
C GLY A 43 -8.53 22.89 4.87
N LEU A 44 -8.11 21.86 4.14
CA LEU A 44 -6.72 21.70 3.70
C LEU A 44 -6.50 22.46 2.39
N THR A 45 -5.48 23.30 2.36
CA THR A 45 -4.96 23.94 1.15
C THR A 45 -3.59 23.35 0.84
N ILE A 46 -3.43 22.83 -0.37
CA ILE A 46 -2.17 22.28 -0.87
C ILE A 46 -1.65 23.23 -1.95
N LYS A 47 -0.41 23.68 -1.83
CA LYS A 47 0.29 24.43 -2.87
C LYS A 47 1.59 23.71 -3.23
N ILE A 48 1.87 23.61 -4.52
CA ILE A 48 3.12 23.06 -5.03
C ILE A 48 3.82 24.19 -5.78
N GLU A 49 4.94 24.65 -5.25
CA GLU A 49 5.75 25.71 -5.83
C GLU A 49 7.16 25.14 -6.10
N GLY A 50 7.44 24.85 -7.37
CA GLY A 50 8.72 24.30 -7.82
C GLY A 50 9.08 22.99 -7.10
N SER A 51 10.05 23.08 -6.18
CA SER A 51 10.58 21.95 -5.39
C SER A 51 9.98 21.85 -3.98
N THR A 52 8.98 22.68 -3.65
CA THR A 52 8.37 22.73 -2.31
C THR A 52 6.87 22.50 -2.35
N VAL A 53 6.38 21.65 -1.46
CA VAL A 53 4.96 21.43 -1.21
C VAL A 53 4.60 22.06 0.13
N THR A 54 3.66 23.00 0.10
CA THR A 54 3.17 23.71 1.29
C THR A 54 1.74 23.27 1.60
N LEU A 55 1.54 22.79 2.82
CA LEU A 55 0.25 22.36 3.35
C LEU A 55 -0.20 23.35 4.41
N THR A 56 -1.41 23.90 4.26
CA THR A 56 -2.01 24.80 5.26
C THR A 56 -3.40 24.32 5.63
N GLY A 57 -3.69 24.16 6.92
CA GLY A 57 -4.99 23.66 7.38
C GLY A 57 -5.03 23.38 8.87
N PRO A 58 -6.07 22.67 9.35
CA PRO A 58 -6.09 22.19 10.73
C PRO A 58 -5.04 21.07 10.92
N LEU A 59 -4.44 21.04 12.12
CA LEU A 59 -3.29 20.18 12.49
C LEU A 59 -3.46 18.71 12.05
N ARG A 60 -4.64 18.11 12.31
CA ARG A 60 -4.89 16.69 12.02
C ARG A 60 -4.79 16.41 10.52
N GLU A 61 -5.47 17.21 9.71
CA GLU A 61 -5.51 17.09 8.27
C GLU A 61 -4.14 17.36 7.64
N VAL A 62 -3.43 18.37 8.14
CA VAL A 62 -2.07 18.70 7.69
C VAL A 62 -1.10 17.55 7.99
N MET A 63 -1.15 16.96 9.18
CA MET A 63 -0.32 15.82 9.54
C MET A 63 -0.60 14.59 8.67
N THR A 64 -1.88 14.28 8.41
CA THR A 64 -2.26 13.16 7.53
C THR A 64 -1.75 13.38 6.11
N ALA A 65 -1.97 14.56 5.54
CA ALA A 65 -1.49 14.91 4.20
C ALA A 65 0.04 14.88 4.12
N ASN A 66 0.73 15.39 5.14
CA ASN A 66 2.20 15.34 5.23
C ASN A 66 2.72 13.91 5.22
N GLY A 67 2.11 13.01 6.00
CA GLY A 67 2.45 11.59 6.02
C GLY A 67 2.27 10.92 4.66
N HIS A 68 1.15 11.16 3.99
CA HIS A 68 0.90 10.61 2.65
C HIS A 68 1.91 11.13 1.63
N ILE A 69 2.20 12.44 1.62
CA ILE A 69 3.13 13.03 0.65
C ILE A 69 4.55 12.51 0.87
N LYS A 70 5.01 12.41 2.12
CA LYS A 70 6.31 11.81 2.43
C LYS A 70 6.41 10.36 1.95
N ASN A 71 5.37 9.56 2.20
CA ASN A 71 5.33 8.16 1.73
C ASN A 71 5.34 8.08 0.20
N MET A 72 4.60 8.95 -0.50
CA MET A 72 4.60 8.99 -1.97
C MET A 72 5.97 9.36 -2.53
N LEU A 73 6.64 10.37 -1.96
CA LEU A 73 7.98 10.79 -2.36
C LEU A 73 9.00 9.66 -2.16
N GLN A 74 9.00 9.02 -0.99
CA GLN A 74 9.91 7.91 -0.69
C GLN A 74 9.62 6.69 -1.57
N GLY A 75 8.35 6.35 -1.76
CA GLY A 75 7.94 5.22 -2.60
C GLY A 75 8.28 5.41 -4.09
N CYS A 76 8.18 6.63 -4.62
CA CYS A 76 8.60 6.91 -5.98
C CYS A 76 10.14 6.92 -6.15
N LYS A 77 10.89 7.15 -5.06
CA LYS A 77 12.36 7.14 -5.04
C LYS A 77 12.93 5.73 -4.91
N ASP A 78 12.60 5.06 -3.81
CA ASP A 78 13.22 3.80 -3.39
C ASP A 78 12.32 2.60 -3.70
N GLY A 79 11.01 2.80 -3.71
CA GLY A 79 10.00 1.74 -3.79
C GLY A 79 9.70 1.14 -2.42
N TYR A 80 8.54 0.49 -2.31
CA TYR A 80 8.18 -0.33 -1.16
C TYR A 80 8.19 -1.80 -1.55
N SER A 81 8.70 -2.65 -0.65
CA SER A 81 8.68 -4.10 -0.79
C SER A 81 8.31 -4.74 0.53
N GLN A 82 7.43 -5.73 0.49
CA GLN A 82 7.04 -6.54 1.63
C GLN A 82 7.22 -8.02 1.29
N ASN A 83 7.99 -8.72 2.12
CA ASN A 83 8.16 -10.15 2.04
C ASN A 83 7.01 -10.84 2.81
N MET A 84 6.46 -11.89 2.21
CA MET A 84 5.45 -12.75 2.80
C MET A 84 5.87 -14.21 2.63
N LYS A 85 5.40 -15.06 3.55
CA LYS A 85 5.66 -16.50 3.53
C LYS A 85 4.36 -17.28 3.56
N ILE A 86 4.32 -18.32 2.75
CA ILE A 86 3.24 -19.28 2.69
C ILE A 86 3.52 -20.35 3.74
N ILE A 87 2.57 -20.55 4.66
CA ILE A 87 2.65 -21.54 5.71
C ILE A 87 1.52 -22.54 5.47
N PHE A 88 1.85 -23.82 5.44
CA PHE A 88 0.87 -24.90 5.37
C PHE A 88 1.35 -26.10 6.18
N ALA A 89 0.41 -26.86 6.76
CA ALA A 89 0.70 -28.06 7.54
C ALA A 89 0.69 -29.32 6.66
N HIS A 90 -0.43 -29.60 5.99
CA HIS A 90 -0.64 -30.89 5.31
C HIS A 90 -0.98 -30.76 3.82
N PHE A 91 -1.70 -29.71 3.43
CA PHE A 91 -2.10 -29.51 2.03
C PHE A 91 -1.19 -28.47 1.37
N PRO A 92 -0.35 -28.85 0.39
CA PRO A 92 0.48 -27.88 -0.33
C PRO A 92 -0.42 -26.95 -1.15
N MET A 93 -0.26 -25.65 -0.92
CA MET A 93 -1.00 -24.61 -1.62
C MET A 93 -0.28 -24.19 -2.90
N SER A 94 -1.04 -23.94 -3.96
CA SER A 94 -0.50 -23.38 -5.20
C SER A 94 -1.02 -21.96 -5.41
N LEU A 95 -0.13 -21.03 -5.75
CA LEU A 95 -0.49 -19.64 -6.04
C LEU A 95 -0.18 -19.30 -7.49
N GLU A 96 -1.11 -18.60 -8.13
CA GLU A 96 -0.97 -18.12 -9.50
C GLU A 96 -1.39 -16.65 -9.58
N VAL A 97 -0.55 -15.79 -10.16
CA VAL A 97 -0.91 -14.41 -10.47
C VAL A 97 -1.55 -14.37 -11.86
N LYS A 98 -2.79 -13.90 -11.95
CA LYS A 98 -3.52 -13.69 -13.21
C LYS A 98 -3.96 -12.23 -13.30
N GLY A 99 -3.24 -11.44 -14.09
CA GLY A 99 -3.50 -10.00 -14.21
C GLY A 99 -3.39 -9.30 -12.85
N LYS A 100 -4.49 -8.66 -12.40
CA LYS A 100 -4.58 -7.97 -11.10
C LYS A 100 -5.17 -8.83 -9.99
N ALA A 101 -5.12 -10.16 -10.11
CA ALA A 101 -5.65 -11.08 -9.13
C ALA A 101 -4.65 -12.20 -8.80
N LEU A 102 -4.46 -12.49 -7.51
CA LEU A 102 -3.75 -13.65 -7.01
C LEU A 102 -4.76 -14.76 -6.73
N THR A 103 -4.64 -15.88 -7.45
CA THR A 103 -5.46 -17.08 -7.26
C THR A 103 -4.72 -18.06 -6.34
N ILE A 104 -5.37 -18.48 -5.26
CA ILE A 104 -4.88 -19.45 -4.28
C ILE A 104 -5.67 -20.74 -4.47
N LYS A 105 -4.99 -21.82 -4.85
CA LYS A 105 -5.57 -23.16 -5.05
C LYS A 105 -5.18 -24.09 -3.92
N ASN A 106 -6.04 -25.07 -3.65
CA ASN A 106 -5.81 -26.12 -2.65
C ASN A 106 -5.61 -25.61 -1.21
N PHE A 107 -6.23 -24.47 -0.86
CA PHE A 107 -6.22 -23.96 0.51
C PHE A 107 -6.97 -24.95 1.41
N LYS A 108 -6.26 -25.64 2.32
CA LYS A 108 -6.85 -26.66 3.22
C LYS A 108 -7.68 -27.75 2.49
N GLY A 109 -7.29 -28.10 1.25
CA GLY A 109 -8.03 -29.07 0.44
C GLY A 109 -9.34 -28.54 -0.16
N GLU A 110 -9.58 -27.23 -0.15
CA GLU A 110 -10.74 -26.62 -0.82
C GLU A 110 -10.67 -26.81 -2.34
N ARG A 111 -11.77 -27.28 -2.93
CA ARG A 111 -11.92 -27.40 -4.41
C ARG A 111 -12.06 -26.05 -5.09
N LYS A 112 -12.64 -25.06 -4.40
CA LYS A 112 -12.86 -23.72 -4.93
C LYS A 112 -11.60 -22.88 -4.68
N PRO A 113 -11.01 -22.26 -5.72
CA PRO A 113 -9.89 -21.36 -5.51
C PRO A 113 -10.35 -20.07 -4.82
N ARG A 114 -9.48 -19.54 -3.96
CA ARG A 114 -9.66 -18.22 -3.35
C ARG A 114 -8.93 -17.17 -4.18
N VAL A 115 -9.43 -15.94 -4.21
CA VAL A 115 -8.88 -14.85 -5.02
C VAL A 115 -8.60 -13.65 -4.14
N ALA A 116 -7.41 -13.08 -4.28
CA ALA A 116 -7.02 -11.82 -3.65
C ALA A 116 -6.72 -10.77 -4.73
N ASN A 117 -7.27 -9.57 -4.58
CA ASN A 117 -7.08 -8.48 -5.54
C ASN A 117 -5.74 -7.77 -5.31
N ILE A 118 -5.02 -7.51 -6.39
CA ILE A 118 -3.78 -6.71 -6.45
C ILE A 118 -4.17 -5.27 -6.78
N VAL A 119 -3.74 -4.32 -5.94
CA VAL A 119 -4.17 -2.93 -6.01
C VAL A 119 -3.11 -2.05 -6.66
N GLY A 120 -3.54 -1.10 -7.50
CA GLY A 120 -2.66 -0.14 -8.14
C GLY A 120 -1.64 -0.80 -9.08
N ASP A 121 -0.41 -0.28 -9.05
CA ASP A 121 0.74 -0.74 -9.84
C ASP A 121 1.66 -1.66 -9.01
N THR A 122 1.10 -2.42 -8.09
CA THR A 122 1.86 -3.38 -7.30
C THR A 122 2.18 -4.64 -8.08
N LYS A 123 3.41 -5.11 -7.95
CA LYS A 123 3.92 -6.35 -8.53
C LYS A 123 3.99 -7.42 -7.44
N VAL A 124 3.55 -8.62 -7.77
CA VAL A 124 3.61 -9.78 -6.88
C VAL A 124 4.48 -10.84 -7.54
N GLU A 125 5.58 -11.19 -6.91
CA GLU A 125 6.48 -12.25 -7.35
C GLU A 125 6.41 -13.44 -6.38
N ILE A 126 6.24 -14.64 -6.92
CA ILE A 126 6.14 -15.88 -6.14
C ILE A 126 7.42 -16.67 -6.37
N LYS A 127 8.16 -16.98 -5.30
CA LYS A 127 9.39 -17.78 -5.29
C LYS A 127 9.24 -18.95 -4.32
N GLY A 128 8.67 -20.04 -4.82
CA GLY A 128 8.37 -21.21 -4.00
C GLY A 128 7.41 -20.87 -2.86
N GLN A 129 7.90 -20.91 -1.61
CA GLN A 129 7.13 -20.57 -0.42
C GLN A 129 7.20 -19.09 -0.02
N SER A 130 8.03 -18.30 -0.69
CA SER A 130 8.18 -16.86 -0.43
C SER A 130 7.43 -16.05 -1.49
N ILE A 131 6.75 -14.99 -1.06
CA ILE A 131 6.08 -14.04 -1.94
C ILE A 131 6.68 -12.67 -1.66
N VAL A 132 7.02 -11.94 -2.72
CA VAL A 132 7.51 -10.56 -2.63
C VAL A 132 6.47 -9.66 -3.28
N VAL A 133 5.90 -8.74 -2.50
CA VAL A 133 4.98 -7.71 -2.98
C VAL A 133 5.74 -6.40 -3.05
N SER A 134 5.87 -5.81 -4.24
CA SER A 134 6.60 -4.56 -4.45
C SER A 134 5.76 -3.53 -5.19
N GLY A 135 6.03 -2.24 -4.98
CA GLY A 135 5.34 -1.16 -5.69
C GLY A 135 5.76 0.24 -5.25
N PRO A 136 5.35 1.28 -6.00
CA PRO A 136 5.70 2.67 -5.70
C PRO A 136 4.85 3.30 -4.58
N SER A 137 3.70 2.70 -4.25
CA SER A 137 2.72 3.24 -3.31
C SER A 137 2.61 2.35 -2.06
N LYS A 138 2.88 2.91 -0.89
CA LYS A 138 2.79 2.20 0.40
C LYS A 138 1.38 1.70 0.69
N ASP A 139 0.38 2.53 0.39
CA ASP A 139 -1.04 2.20 0.55
C ASP A 139 -1.42 0.99 -0.31
N ASP A 140 -1.02 0.97 -1.58
CA ASP A 140 -1.40 -0.11 -2.50
C ASP A 140 -0.69 -1.42 -2.17
N VAL A 141 0.60 -1.35 -1.80
CA VAL A 141 1.36 -2.51 -1.31
C VAL A 141 0.72 -3.07 -0.05
N GLY A 142 0.41 -2.21 0.93
CA GLY A 142 -0.22 -2.59 2.18
C GLY A 142 -1.60 -3.22 1.97
N GLN A 143 -2.43 -2.62 1.10
CA GLN A 143 -3.76 -3.14 0.78
C GLN A 143 -3.69 -4.51 0.08
N THR A 144 -2.75 -4.68 -0.84
CA THR A 144 -2.54 -5.95 -1.54
C THR A 144 -2.12 -7.05 -0.57
N VAL A 145 -1.18 -6.77 0.34
CA VAL A 145 -0.78 -7.68 1.42
C VAL A 145 -1.96 -8.03 2.32
N ALA A 146 -2.79 -7.04 2.69
CA ALA A 146 -3.97 -7.27 3.50
C ALA A 146 -5.01 -8.16 2.79
N ASN A 147 -5.25 -7.94 1.49
CA ASN A 147 -6.17 -8.74 0.69
C ASN A 147 -5.75 -10.22 0.66
N MET A 148 -4.44 -10.50 0.52
CA MET A 148 -3.91 -11.88 0.54
C MET A 148 -4.13 -12.55 1.90
N ARG A 149 -3.90 -11.82 2.99
CA ARG A 149 -4.13 -12.32 4.36
C ARG A 149 -5.61 -12.58 4.64
N ILE A 150 -6.49 -11.68 4.18
CA ILE A 150 -7.94 -11.84 4.33
C ILE A 150 -8.43 -13.04 3.51
N ALA A 151 -7.93 -13.20 2.28
CA ALA A 151 -8.28 -14.34 1.43
C ALA A 151 -7.89 -15.68 2.07
N THR A 152 -6.82 -15.73 2.85
CA THR A 152 -6.36 -16.94 3.56
C THR A 152 -6.82 -17.02 5.02
N LYS A 153 -7.72 -16.13 5.47
CA LYS A 153 -8.26 -16.21 6.83
C LYS A 153 -9.14 -17.45 6.99
N ILE A 154 -8.87 -18.22 8.04
CA ILE A 154 -9.67 -19.35 8.48
C ILE A 154 -10.72 -18.83 9.47
N VAL A 155 -11.98 -19.22 9.29
CA VAL A 155 -13.10 -18.88 10.16
C VAL A 155 -13.83 -20.16 10.55
N GLY A 156 -14.31 -20.24 11.80
CA GLY A 156 -15.05 -21.41 12.29
C GLY A 156 -14.18 -22.58 12.77
N MET A 157 -12.87 -22.36 12.93
CA MET A 157 -11.93 -23.35 13.46
C MET A 157 -10.95 -22.68 14.42
N ASP A 158 -10.29 -23.47 15.28
CA ASP A 158 -9.29 -22.96 16.20
C ASP A 158 -8.01 -22.54 15.44
N SER A 159 -7.72 -21.24 15.46
CA SER A 159 -6.56 -20.64 14.82
C SER A 159 -5.22 -21.06 15.43
N ARG A 160 -5.22 -21.66 16.63
CA ARG A 160 -3.99 -22.17 17.27
C ARG A 160 -3.51 -23.45 16.62
N ILE A 161 -4.45 -24.27 16.16
CA ILE A 161 -4.20 -25.55 15.49
C ILE A 161 -4.07 -25.34 13.99
N PHE A 162 -4.97 -24.56 13.39
CA PHE A 162 -4.99 -24.29 11.96
C PHE A 162 -4.31 -22.95 11.67
N GLN A 163 -3.03 -23.03 11.30
CA GLN A 163 -2.18 -21.87 10.98
C GLN A 163 -1.87 -21.76 9.48
N ASP A 164 -2.59 -22.49 8.62
CA ASP A 164 -2.41 -22.42 7.18
C ASP A 164 -2.77 -21.01 6.67
N GLY A 165 -1.86 -20.38 5.92
CA GLY A 165 -2.10 -19.04 5.40
C GLY A 165 -0.87 -18.36 4.82
N ILE A 166 -1.06 -17.09 4.46
CA ILE A 166 0.02 -16.23 3.95
C ILE A 166 0.25 -15.12 4.96
N TYR A 167 1.48 -15.03 5.46
CA TYR A 167 1.84 -14.10 6.53
C TYR A 167 2.97 -13.16 6.11
N PRO A 168 2.93 -11.87 6.49
CA PRO A 168 4.06 -10.98 6.29
C PRO A 168 5.22 -11.43 7.18
N VAL A 169 6.41 -11.49 6.59
CA VAL A 169 7.65 -11.76 7.32
C VAL A 169 8.43 -10.46 7.38
N LYS A 170 8.92 -10.14 8.57
CA LYS A 170 9.88 -9.06 8.76
C LYS A 170 11.26 -9.72 8.76
N GLU A 171 12.09 -9.37 7.78
CA GLU A 171 13.54 -9.56 7.93
C GLU A 171 14.09 -8.58 8.96
#